data_AF-A0A929RF91-F1
#
_entry.id   AF-A0A929RF91-F1
#
_cell.length_a   1.000
_cell.length_b   1.000
_cell.length_c   1.000
_cell.angle_alpha   90.00
_cell.angle_beta   90.00
_cell.angle_gamma   90.00
#
_symmetry.space_group_name_H-M   'P 1'
#
loop_
_entity.id
_entity.type
_entity.pdbx_description
1 polymer ?
#
loop_
_entity_poly.entity_id
_entity_poly.type
_entity_poly.pdbx_seq_one_letter_code
_entity_poly.pdbx_strand_id
1 'polypeptide(L)' 'YEAIVKGEDIPEPGIPESFKVLMKEMQSLCLNVEALDAEGVAIALDDTDDDGSRAADELGFDLGRRPGGAMASTVDEI' A
#
# COMPACT_ATOMS: atom_id res chain seq x y z
N TYR A 1 -16.36 -4.80 -4.77
CA TYR A 1 -17.17 -5.91 -5.34
C TYR A 1 -16.79 -7.23 -4.70
N GLU A 2 -15.52 -7.45 -4.40
CA GLU A 2 -15.00 -8.67 -3.76
C GLU A 2 -15.72 -8.99 -2.45
N ALA A 3 -15.85 -8.03 -1.54
CA ALA A 3 -16.56 -8.21 -0.27
C ALA A 3 -18.02 -8.70 -0.47
N ILE A 4 -18.72 -8.17 -1.48
CA ILE A 4 -20.10 -8.57 -1.82
C ILE A 4 -20.14 -10.02 -2.33
N VAL A 5 -19.15 -10.43 -3.14
CA VAL A 5 -19.05 -11.80 -3.68
C VAL A 5 -18.63 -12.80 -2.60
N LYS A 6 -17.77 -12.40 -1.66
CA LYS A 6 -17.26 -13.23 -0.55
C LYS A 6 -18.21 -13.27 0.65
N GLY A 7 -19.23 -12.40 0.70
CA GLY A 7 -20.15 -12.27 1.84
C GLY A 7 -19.46 -11.65 3.07
N GLU A 8 -18.39 -10.89 2.85
CA GLU A 8 -17.62 -10.18 3.86
C GLU A 8 -18.18 -8.76 4.05
N ASP A 9 -17.83 -8.14 5.18
CA ASP A 9 -18.20 -6.75 5.44
C ASP A 9 -17.57 -5.81 4.40
N ILE A 10 -18.34 -4.80 4.00
CA ILE A 10 -17.86 -3.79 3.03
C ILE A 10 -16.74 -2.98 3.71
N PRO A 11 -15.55 -2.86 3.08
CA PRO A 11 -14.46 -2.09 3.65
C PRO A 11 -14.81 -0.61 3.73
N GLU A 12 -14.12 0.11 4.63
CA GLU A 12 -14.28 1.55 4.73
C GLU A 12 -13.88 2.24 3.42
N PRO A 13 -14.68 3.21 2.93
CA PRO A 13 -14.36 3.94 1.72
C PRO A 13 -13.13 4.83 1.93
N GLY A 14 -12.18 4.78 1.00
CA GLY A 14 -11.01 5.66 0.98
C GLY A 14 -11.30 7.04 0.37
N ILE A 15 -10.23 7.80 0.12
CA ILE A 15 -10.29 9.13 -0.48
C ILE A 15 -10.69 9.02 -1.97
N PRO A 16 -11.68 9.79 -2.46
CA PRO A 16 -12.07 9.77 -3.86
C PRO A 16 -10.96 10.20 -4.81
N GLU A 17 -10.83 9.49 -5.93
CA GLU A 17 -9.82 9.82 -6.94
C GLU A 17 -10.00 11.21 -7.54
N SER A 18 -11.25 11.65 -7.69
CA SER A 18 -11.57 13.02 -8.14
C SER A 18 -11.01 14.11 -7.22
N PHE A 19 -10.91 13.85 -5.93
CA PHE A 19 -10.31 14.78 -4.97
C PHE A 19 -8.79 14.90 -5.16
N LYS A 20 -8.11 13.77 -5.41
CA LYS A 20 -6.67 13.77 -5.73
C LYS A 20 -6.38 14.50 -7.03
N VAL A 21 -7.22 14.34 -8.05
CA VAL A 21 -7.12 15.08 -9.31
C VAL A 21 -7.27 16.58 -9.06
N LEU A 22 -8.27 17.01 -8.31
CA LEU A 22 -8.47 18.41 -7.94
C LEU A 22 -7.24 19.02 -7.24
N MET A 23 -6.66 18.31 -6.27
CA MET A 23 -5.44 18.75 -5.58
C MET A 23 -4.29 18.97 -6.57
N LYS A 24 -4.07 18.02 -7.49
CA LYS A 24 -3.04 18.12 -8.54
C LYS A 24 -3.31 19.27 -9.51
N GLU A 25 -4.57 19.52 -9.85
CA GLU A 25 -4.97 20.65 -10.69
C GLU A 25 -4.69 21.99 -10.00
N MET A 26 -4.99 22.13 -8.70
CA MET A 26 -4.65 23.35 -7.96
C MET A 26 -3.12 23.57 -7.89
N GLN A 27 -2.35 22.52 -7.64
CA GLN A 27 -0.88 22.56 -7.65
C GLN A 27 -0.33 22.97 -9.02
N SER A 28 -0.97 22.54 -10.12
CA SER A 28 -0.57 22.91 -11.49
C SER A 28 -0.76 24.41 -11.79
N LEU A 29 -1.60 25.10 -11.01
CA LEU A 29 -1.76 26.55 -11.04
C LEU A 29 -0.76 27.30 -10.13
N CYS A 30 0.26 26.60 -9.63
CA CYS A 30 1.24 27.11 -8.66
C CYS A 30 0.63 27.51 -7.30
N LEU A 31 -0.50 26.90 -6.92
CA LEU A 31 -1.09 27.08 -5.59
C LEU A 31 -0.50 26.07 -4.61
N ASN A 32 -0.09 26.55 -3.43
CA ASN A 32 0.27 25.67 -2.33
C ASN A 32 -1.01 25.23 -1.61
N VAL A 33 -1.36 23.95 -1.76
CA VAL A 33 -2.56 23.36 -1.15
C VAL A 33 -2.15 22.13 -0.36
N GLU A 34 -2.48 22.14 0.92
CA GLU A 34 -2.18 21.09 1.88
C GLU A 34 -3.48 20.70 2.59
N ALA A 35 -3.69 19.40 2.77
CA ALA A 35 -4.77 18.91 3.62
C ALA A 35 -4.23 18.81 5.05
N LEU A 36 -4.97 19.31 6.04
CA LEU A 36 -4.58 19.33 7.44
C LEU A 36 -5.54 18.46 8.26
N ASP A 37 -5.02 17.79 9.28
CA ASP A 37 -5.83 17.14 10.31
C ASP A 37 -6.38 18.15 11.34
N ALA A 38 -7.06 17.65 12.38
CA ALA A 38 -7.66 18.49 13.42
C ALA A 38 -6.61 19.24 14.26
N GLU A 39 -5.39 18.72 14.30
CA GLU A 39 -4.23 19.25 15.00
C GLU A 39 -3.41 20.22 14.12
N GLY A 40 -3.78 20.39 12.85
CA GLY A 40 -3.11 21.26 11.89
C GLY A 40 -1.88 20.64 11.24
N VAL A 41 -1.72 19.32 11.31
CA VAL A 41 -0.63 18.57 10.68
C VAL A 41 -1.01 18.19 9.26
N ALA A 42 -0.08 18.35 8.33
CA ALA A 42 -0.29 17.98 6.93
C ALA A 42 -0.48 16.47 6.77
N ILE A 43 -1.59 16.07 6.15
CA ILE A 43 -1.88 14.68 5.82
C ILE A 43 -1.36 14.34 4.42
N ALA A 44 -0.70 13.19 4.30
CA ALA A 44 -0.32 12.64 3.01
C ALA A 44 -1.56 12.05 2.32
N LEU A 45 -1.81 12.46 1.08
CA LEU A 45 -2.92 11.99 0.24
C LEU A 45 -2.45 10.95 -0.79
N ASP A 46 -1.31 10.28 -0.54
CA ASP A 46 -0.69 9.36 -1.50
C ASP A 46 -1.29 7.95 -1.48
N ASP A 47 -1.04 7.22 -2.57
CA ASP A 47 -1.71 5.98 -2.97
C ASP A 47 -1.06 4.69 -2.41
N THR A 48 -0.17 4.74 -1.40
CA THR A 48 0.56 3.53 -1.00
C THR A 48 -0.27 2.41 -0.37
N ASP A 49 -1.53 2.68 0.01
CA ASP A 49 -2.25 1.78 0.91
C ASP A 49 -3.33 0.89 0.25
N ASP A 50 -3.74 1.12 -1.00
CA ASP A 50 -5.00 0.49 -1.47
C ASP A 50 -4.85 -0.83 -2.28
N ASP A 51 -3.69 -1.12 -2.88
CA ASP A 51 -3.55 -2.32 -3.74
C ASP A 51 -2.38 -3.26 -3.36
N GLY A 52 -1.28 -2.75 -2.82
CA GLY A 52 -0.06 -3.55 -2.61
C GLY A 52 -0.03 -4.37 -1.31
N SER A 53 -0.59 -3.84 -0.23
CA SER A 53 -0.45 -4.45 1.10
C SER A 53 -1.29 -5.72 1.25
N ARG A 54 -2.50 -5.73 0.68
CA ARG A 54 -3.43 -6.87 0.79
C ARG A 54 -2.92 -8.11 0.07
N ALA A 55 -2.29 -7.95 -1.10
CA ALA A 55 -1.78 -9.05 -1.89
C ALA A 55 -0.61 -9.80 -1.21
N ALA A 56 0.23 -9.07 -0.46
CA ALA A 56 1.35 -9.68 0.27
C ALA A 56 0.87 -10.52 1.47
N ASP A 57 -0.11 -10.00 2.22
CA ASP A 57 -0.69 -10.69 3.37
C ASP A 57 -1.56 -11.90 2.97
N GLU A 58 -2.28 -11.81 1.83
CA GLU A 58 -3.15 -12.89 1.33
C GLU A 58 -2.37 -14.10 0.83
N LEU A 59 -1.14 -13.91 0.34
CA LEU A 59 -0.35 -14.99 -0.23
C LEU A 59 0.44 -15.78 0.83
N GLY A 60 0.75 -15.21 1.99
CA GLY A 60 1.34 -15.98 3.11
C GLY A 60 2.69 -16.65 2.80
N PHE A 61 3.40 -16.23 1.75
CA PHE A 61 4.72 -16.75 1.40
C PHE A 61 5.75 -15.65 1.17
N ASP A 62 6.91 -15.81 1.81
CA ASP A 62 8.05 -14.91 1.74
C ASP A 62 8.82 -15.15 0.41
N LEU A 63 8.64 -14.25 -0.56
CA LEU A 63 9.26 -14.31 -1.89
C LEU A 63 10.80 -14.21 -1.85
N GLY A 64 11.42 -13.94 -0.68
CA GLY A 64 12.87 -13.94 -0.50
C GLY A 64 13.49 -15.33 -0.29
N ARG A 65 12.71 -16.35 0.07
CA ARG A 65 13.24 -17.68 0.40
C ARG A 65 13.28 -18.57 -0.84
N ARG A 66 14.37 -18.48 -1.61
CA ARG A 66 14.68 -19.47 -2.66
C ARG A 66 14.55 -20.90 -2.09
N PRO A 67 13.56 -21.71 -2.53
CA PRO A 67 13.43 -23.08 -2.09
C PRO A 67 14.49 -23.90 -2.84
N GLY A 68 15.67 -24.07 -2.22
CA GLY A 68 16.76 -24.85 -2.80
C GLY A 68 18.19 -24.45 -2.41
N GLY A 69 18.38 -23.41 -1.58
CA GLY A 69 19.71 -22.89 -1.24
C GLY A 69 20.39 -23.49 0.00
N ALA A 70 20.12 -24.74 0.38
CA ALA A 70 20.76 -25.38 1.53
C ALA A 70 21.50 -26.67 1.12
N MET A 71 22.56 -26.52 0.32
CA MET A 71 23.62 -27.52 0.12
C MET A 71 24.94 -26.82 -0.21
N ALA A 72 25.52 -26.09 0.75
CA ALA A 72 26.93 -25.66 0.70
C ALA A 72 27.40 -25.12 2.06
N SER A 73 27.34 -25.94 3.11
CA SER A 73 28.15 -25.74 4.30
C SER A 73 28.37 -27.09 4.94
N THR A 74 29.49 -27.71 4.59
CA THR A 74 30.39 -28.51 5.44
C THR A 74 31.30 -29.33 4.53
N VAL A 75 32.33 -28.69 3.99
CA VAL A 75 33.60 -29.38 3.73
C VAL A 75 34.70 -28.45 4.21
N ASP A 76 35.01 -28.55 5.51
CA ASP A 76 36.37 -28.41 6.04
C ASP A 76 36.37 -28.87 7.52
N GLU A 77 36.97 -30.02 7.81
CA GLU A 77 37.92 -30.23 8.92
C GLU A 77 38.41 -31.69 8.98
N ILE A 78 39.74 -31.84 8.84
CA ILE A 78 40.67 -32.88 9.37
C ILE A 78 40.57 -34.30 8.80
#